data_AF-A0AAI8HS98-F1
#
_entry.id   AF-A0AAI8HS98-F1
#
_cell.length_a   1.000
_cell.length_b   1.000
_cell.length_c   1.000
_cell.angle_alpha   90.00
_cell.angle_beta   90.00
_cell.angle_gamma   90.00
#
_symmetry.space_group_name_H-M   'P 1'
#
loop_
_entity.id
_entity.type
_entity.pdbx_description
1 polymer ?
#
loop_
_entity_poly.entity_id
_entity_poly.type
_entity_poly.pdbx_seq_one_letter_code
_entity_poly.pdbx_strand_id
1 'polypeptide(L)' 'MGFLRRNTLRKEFDDKLIEQLFKQKEEWNRQKSLVDKSLEPSAEVLFELKVAESKYFFYLKEAKQRNLKMSRWK' A
#
# COMPACT_ATOMS: atom_id res chain seq x y z
N MET A 1 -1.33 31.16 13.57
CA MET A 1 -2.14 29.96 13.86
C MET A 1 -2.40 29.03 12.66
N GLY A 2 -2.47 29.50 11.39
CA GLY A 2 -2.81 28.64 10.24
C GLY A 2 -1.74 27.64 9.75
N PHE A 3 -0.46 27.97 9.90
CA PHE A 3 0.65 27.12 9.43
C PHE A 3 0.84 25.83 10.25
N LEU A 4 0.56 25.88 11.54
CA LEU A 4 0.64 24.72 12.44
C LEU A 4 -0.43 23.68 12.09
N ARG A 5 -1.68 24.11 11.85
CA ARG A 5 -2.78 23.23 11.43
C ARG A 5 -2.47 22.54 10.10
N ARG A 6 -1.87 23.26 9.14
CA ARG A 6 -1.48 22.69 7.84
C ARG A 6 -0.42 21.60 7.96
N ASN A 7 0.56 21.78 8.85
CA ASN A 7 1.57 20.76 9.10
C ASN A 7 1.00 19.53 9.83
N THR A 8 0.07 19.73 10.77
CA THR A 8 -0.63 18.61 11.44
C THR A 8 -1.46 17.80 10.45
N LEU A 9 -2.22 18.47 9.58
CA LEU A 9 -3.04 17.80 8.58
C LEU A 9 -2.20 16.99 7.58
N ARG A 10 -1.07 17.54 7.12
CA ARG A 10 -0.14 16.82 6.25
C ARG A 10 0.36 15.53 6.90
N LYS A 11 0.79 15.60 8.16
CA LYS A 11 1.23 14.41 8.91
C LYS A 11 0.13 13.36 9.00
N GLU A 12 -1.10 13.76 9.33
CA GLU A 12 -2.23 12.84 9.42
C GLU A 12 -2.49 12.09 8.09
N PHE A 13 -2.43 12.80 6.96
CA PHE A 13 -2.58 12.17 5.65
C PHE A 13 -1.38 11.30 5.25
N ASP A 14 -0.18 11.65 5.68
CA ASP A 14 1.01 10.83 5.46
C ASP A 14 0.95 9.53 6.29
N ASP A 15 0.47 9.60 7.53
CA ASP A 15 0.22 8.42 8.38
C ASP A 15 -0.85 7.51 7.75
N LYS A 16 -1.97 8.09 7.28
CA LYS A 16 -3.01 7.34 6.55
C LYS A 16 -2.46 6.70 5.26
N LEU A 17 -1.60 7.40 4.53
CA LEU A 17 -0.98 6.86 3.31
C LEU A 17 -0.14 5.62 3.63
N ILE A 18 0.65 5.68 4.71
CA ILE A 18 1.46 4.56 5.18
C ILE A 18 0.57 3.39 5.62
N GLU A 19 -0.50 3.64 6.38
CA GLU A 19 -1.46 2.62 6.79
C GLU A 19 -2.06 1.90 5.57
N GLN A 20 -2.51 2.66 4.57
CA GLN A 20 -3.05 2.08 3.33
C GLN A 20 -1.99 1.29 2.55
N LEU A 21 -0.74 1.77 2.50
CA LEU A 21 0.36 1.07 1.85
C LEU A 21 0.56 -0.32 2.48
N PHE A 22 0.57 -0.42 3.81
CA PHE A 22 0.70 -1.70 4.51
C PHE A 22 -0.50 -2.61 4.26
N LYS A 23 -1.72 -2.07 4.32
CA LYS A 23 -2.92 -2.83 3.99
C LYS A 23 -2.86 -3.44 2.58
N GLN A 24 -2.41 -2.68 1.59
CA GLN A 24 -2.27 -3.22 0.23
C GLN A 24 -1.11 -4.20 0.09
N LYS A 25 -0.05 -4.06 0.88
CA LYS A 25 1.02 -5.06 0.95
C LYS A 25 0.49 -6.40 1.48
N GLU A 26 -0.30 -6.37 2.53
CA GLU A 26 -0.94 -7.56 3.10
C GLU A 26 -1.91 -8.20 2.11
N GLU A 27 -2.76 -7.39 1.46
CA GLU A 27 -3.69 -7.87 0.43
C GLU A 27 -2.94 -8.53 -0.72
N TRP A 28 -1.89 -7.90 -1.24
CA TRP A 28 -1.09 -8.48 -2.31
C TRP A 28 -0.41 -9.79 -1.87
N ASN A 29 0.10 -9.86 -0.65
CA ASN A 29 0.65 -11.10 -0.10
C ASN A 29 -0.41 -12.20 0.05
N ARG A 30 -1.64 -11.84 0.44
CA ARG A 30 -2.77 -12.79 0.50
C ARG A 30 -3.08 -13.34 -0.89
N GLN A 31 -3.22 -12.48 -1.89
CA GLN A 31 -3.47 -12.91 -3.28
C GLN A 31 -2.35 -13.78 -3.83
N LYS A 32 -1.08 -13.45 -3.55
CA LYS A 32 0.06 -14.31 -3.89
C LYS A 32 -0.06 -15.68 -3.26
N SER A 33 -0.35 -15.75 -1.95
CA SER A 33 -0.51 -17.03 -1.26
C SER A 33 -1.67 -17.87 -1.81
N LEU A 34 -2.74 -17.25 -2.29
CA LEU A 34 -3.85 -17.96 -2.94
C LEU A 34 -3.43 -18.56 -4.28
N VAL A 35 -2.70 -17.80 -5.10
CA VAL A 35 -2.15 -18.27 -6.38
C VAL A 35 -1.14 -19.39 -6.14
N ASP A 36 -0.21 -19.23 -5.19
CA ASP A 36 0.85 -20.21 -4.91
C ASP A 36 0.30 -21.57 -4.43
N LYS A 37 -0.87 -21.56 -3.77
CA LYS A 37 -1.55 -22.79 -3.30
C LYS A 37 -2.44 -23.44 -4.37
N SER A 38 -2.63 -22.78 -5.51
CA SER A 38 -3.49 -23.29 -6.58
C SER A 38 -2.65 -24.04 -7.62
N LEU A 39 -3.06 -25.25 -7.98
CA LEU A 39 -2.41 -26.03 -9.03
C LEU A 39 -2.64 -25.40 -10.41
N GLU A 40 -3.84 -24.87 -10.64
CA GLU A 40 -4.22 -24.10 -11.84
C GLU A 40 -5.06 -22.89 -11.42
N PRO A 41 -4.45 -21.72 -11.18
CA PRO A 41 -5.18 -20.51 -10.85
C PRO A 41 -6.01 -20.04 -12.07
N SER A 42 -7.27 -19.69 -11.83
CA SER A 42 -8.13 -19.13 -12.88
C SER A 42 -7.65 -17.75 -13.32
N ALA A 43 -8.05 -17.33 -14.52
CA ALA A 43 -7.72 -16.01 -15.06
C ALA A 43 -8.17 -14.86 -14.15
N GLU A 44 -9.31 -15.03 -13.46
CA GLU A 44 -9.83 -14.05 -12.50
C GLU A 44 -8.93 -13.90 -11.29
N VAL A 45 -8.43 -15.00 -10.72
CA VAL A 45 -7.50 -14.96 -9.58
C VAL A 45 -6.18 -14.28 -9.98
N LEU A 46 -5.69 -14.55 -11.18
CA LEU A 46 -4.50 -13.89 -11.72
C LEU A 46 -4.72 -12.38 -11.94
N PHE A 47 -5.91 -12.00 -12.38
CA PHE A 47 -6.29 -10.60 -12.54
C PHE A 47 -6.35 -9.88 -11.19
N GLU A 48 -6.98 -10.46 -10.18
CA GLU A 48 -7.04 -9.91 -8.82
C GLU A 48 -5.64 -9.75 -8.21
N LEU A 49 -4.74 -10.72 -8.44
CA LEU A 49 -3.34 -10.60 -8.04
C LEU A 49 -2.67 -9.36 -8.68
N LYS A 50 -2.87 -9.15 -9.97
CA LYS A 50 -2.32 -7.99 -10.70
C LYS A 50 -2.91 -6.66 -10.26
N VAL A 51 -4.20 -6.64 -9.91
CA VAL A 51 -4.87 -5.46 -9.35
C VAL A 51 -4.30 -5.13 -7.96
N ALA A 52 -4.14 -6.14 -7.09
CA ALA A 52 -3.55 -5.96 -5.77
C ALA A 52 -2.09 -5.49 -5.84
N GLU A 53 -1.31 -6.05 -6.76
CA GLU A 53 0.04 -5.59 -7.09
C GLU A 53 0.03 -4.11 -7.47
N SER A 54 -0.77 -3.73 -8.47
CA SER A 54 -0.85 -2.36 -8.98
C SER A 54 -1.21 -1.34 -7.88
N LYS A 55 -2.15 -1.69 -7.00
CA LYS A 55 -2.50 -0.87 -5.83
C LYS A 55 -1.30 -0.67 -4.91
N TYR A 56 -0.61 -1.74 -4.52
CA TYR A 56 0.56 -1.64 -3.65
C TYR A 56 1.67 -0.76 -4.24
N PHE A 57 2.00 -0.96 -5.52
CA PHE A 57 3.02 -0.17 -6.21
C PHE A 57 2.64 1.31 -6.36
N PHE A 58 1.34 1.60 -6.54
CA PHE A 58 0.84 2.98 -6.53
C PHE A 58 1.12 3.66 -5.18
N TYR A 59 0.78 3.03 -4.06
CA TYR A 59 1.06 3.59 -2.74
C TYR A 59 2.55 3.76 -2.47
N LEU A 60 3.40 2.82 -2.92
CA LEU A 60 4.86 2.97 -2.84
C LEU A 60 5.36 4.20 -3.61
N LYS A 61 4.84 4.42 -4.82
CA LYS A 61 5.18 5.58 -5.65
C LYS A 61 4.80 6.87 -4.94
N GLU A 62 3.59 6.95 -4.39
CA GLU A 62 3.11 8.12 -3.64
C GLU A 62 3.95 8.39 -2.37
N ALA A 63 4.27 7.33 -1.61
CA ALA A 63 5.11 7.45 -0.42
C ALA A 63 6.53 7.95 -0.77
N LYS A 64 7.08 7.49 -1.89
CA LYS A 64 8.38 7.96 -2.42
C LYS A 64 8.32 9.43 -2.85
N GLN A 65 7.28 9.84 -3.56
CA GLN A 65 7.10 11.24 -3.98
C GLN A 65 7.03 12.19 -2.79
N ARG A 66 6.45 11.75 -1.67
CA ARG A 66 6.35 12.52 -0.43
C ARG A 66 7.59 12.42 0.47
N ASN A 67 8.62 11.69 0.06
CA ASN A 67 9.83 11.42 0.85
C ASN A 67 9.53 10.88 2.25
N LEU A 68 8.50 10.03 2.37
CA LEU A 68 8.14 9.45 3.66
C LEU A 68 9.24 8.49 4.12
N LYS A 69 9.78 8.74 5.31
CA LYS A 69 10.77 7.86 5.93
C LYS A 69 10.04 6.70 6.59
N MET A 70 10.16 5.51 6.02
CA MET A 70 9.68 4.27 6.65
C MET A 70 10.54 3.82 7.85
N SER A 71 11.59 4.56 8.19
CA SER A 71 12.61 4.22 9.20
C SER A 71 12.10 4.17 10.65
N ARG A 72 10.82 4.45 10.91
CA ARG A 72 10.27 4.54 12.28
C ARG A 72 9.49 3.31 12.73
N TRP A 73 9.26 2.32 11.87
CA TRP A 73 8.29 1.26 12.16
C TRP A 73 9.00 -0.09 12.35
N LYS A 74 9.13 -0.48 13.63
CA LYS A 74 9.65 -1.76 14.14
C LYS A 74 8.48 -2.70 14.42
#